data_AF-A0A9E2GWJ6-F1
#
_entry.id   AF-A0A9E2GWJ6-F1
#
_cell.length_a   1.000
_cell.length_b   1.000
_cell.length_c   1.000
_cell.angle_alpha   90.00
_cell.angle_beta   90.00
_cell.angle_gamma   90.00
#
_symmetry.space_group_name_H-M   'P 1'
#
loop_
_entity.id
_entity.type
_entity.pdbx_description
1 polymer ?
#
loop_
_entity_poly.entity_id
_entity_poly.type
_entity_poly.pdbx_seq_one_letter_code
_entity_poly.pdbx_strand_id
1 'polypeptide(L)'
;MKRFTVLFSILIMFGFLTACDDDPKKEKTEICDNAIDDDGDTLVDCDDVDDCATAANCQTPVEICDDTIDNDGDTLIDCDDDDCADDPACFISERFLTVIGTSDLHSHLMGVGPARDYSPLVVDEDGTKSGLARHAAIIKGIKAEKEAAGIPYVLVDSGDSLMGDMVDLLSGDAPPVFHFFQLMEYDTVMLGNHDWDWTPAGTAVIINAAMTGV
;
A
#
# COMPACT_ATOMS: atom_id res chain seq x y z
N MET A 1 35.49 -36.53 34.75
CA MET A 1 35.47 -36.89 36.19
C MET A 1 34.14 -37.58 36.50
N LYS A 2 34.11 -38.36 37.58
CA LYS A 2 33.16 -39.45 37.87
C LYS A 2 31.72 -38.99 38.17
N ARG A 3 30.79 -39.90 37.90
CA ARG A 3 29.33 -39.90 38.10
C ARG A 3 28.94 -39.66 39.57
N PHE A 4 27.81 -39.01 39.82
CA PHE A 4 27.01 -39.22 41.04
C PHE A 4 25.52 -39.19 40.70
N THR A 5 24.98 -40.38 40.44
CA THR A 5 23.54 -40.64 40.38
C THR A 5 23.15 -41.14 41.76
N VAL A 6 22.33 -40.39 42.50
CA VAL A 6 21.77 -40.83 43.79
C VAL A 6 20.41 -41.46 43.51
N LEU A 7 20.35 -42.78 43.55
CA LEU A 7 19.11 -43.53 43.72
C LEU A 7 18.64 -43.37 45.17
N PHE A 8 17.38 -42.98 45.37
CA PHE A 8 16.68 -43.20 46.63
C PHE A 8 15.40 -43.99 46.33
N SER A 9 15.32 -45.19 46.90
CA SER A 9 14.20 -46.12 46.78
C SER A 9 13.16 -45.89 47.87
N ILE A 10 11.90 -45.74 47.42
CA ILE A 10 10.65 -46.35 47.91
C ILE A 10 10.34 -46.32 49.42
N LEU A 11 9.27 -45.64 49.83
CA LEU A 11 8.17 -46.28 50.59
C LEU A 11 6.85 -45.48 50.57
N ILE A 12 5.79 -46.26 50.42
CA ILE A 12 4.36 -45.96 50.24
C ILE A 12 3.74 -45.21 51.43
N MET A 13 2.87 -44.24 51.15
CA MET A 13 1.72 -43.94 52.01
C MET A 13 0.47 -43.77 51.15
N PHE A 14 -0.30 -44.86 51.06
CA PHE A 14 -1.69 -44.85 50.63
C PHE A 14 -2.47 -43.93 51.58
N GLY A 15 -2.75 -42.72 51.14
CA GLY A 15 -3.69 -41.79 51.75
C GLY A 15 -4.83 -41.55 50.77
N PHE A 16 -5.90 -42.32 50.92
CA PHE A 16 -7.20 -42.04 50.33
C PHE A 16 -7.69 -40.67 50.86
N LEU A 17 -7.54 -39.63 50.05
CA LEU A 17 -8.46 -38.48 50.05
C LEU A 17 -9.39 -38.68 48.85
N THR A 18 -10.51 -39.36 49.10
CA THR A 18 -11.68 -39.34 48.20
C THR A 18 -12.58 -38.19 48.64
N ALA A 19 -12.48 -37.09 47.88
CA ALA A 19 -13.45 -36.00 47.69
C ALA A 19 -12.66 -34.95 46.89
N CYS A 20 -12.92 -34.69 45.61
CA CYS A 20 -14.21 -34.54 44.95
C CYS A 20 -14.59 -35.72 44.05
N ASP A 21 -15.90 -35.89 43.85
CA ASP A 21 -16.46 -36.68 42.76
C ASP A 21 -15.84 -36.22 41.43
N ASP A 22 -14.89 -37.00 40.91
CA ASP A 22 -14.83 -37.19 39.46
C ASP A 22 -15.98 -38.15 39.14
N ASP A 23 -17.19 -37.60 39.10
CA ASP A 23 -18.28 -38.30 38.43
C ASP A 23 -17.76 -38.53 37.00
N PRO A 24 -17.69 -39.79 36.52
CA PRO A 24 -17.41 -39.99 35.12
C PRO A 24 -18.59 -39.35 34.41
N LYS A 25 -18.43 -38.13 33.84
CA LYS A 25 -19.38 -37.52 32.91
C LYS A 25 -19.74 -38.65 31.96
N LYS A 26 -20.92 -39.20 32.18
CA LYS A 26 -21.43 -40.31 31.41
C LYS A 26 -21.69 -39.64 30.08
N GLU A 27 -20.82 -39.86 29.10
CA GLU A 27 -21.00 -39.39 27.72
C GLU A 27 -22.44 -39.64 27.30
N LYS A 28 -23.27 -38.63 27.50
CA LYS A 28 -24.65 -38.59 27.14
C LYS A 28 -24.65 -37.48 26.11
N THR A 29 -24.92 -37.87 24.89
CA THR A 29 -25.00 -36.93 23.78
C THR A 29 -26.11 -35.92 24.07
N GLU A 30 -25.76 -34.64 24.03
CA GLU A 30 -26.71 -33.52 24.13
C GLU A 30 -27.70 -33.56 22.95
N ILE A 31 -28.99 -33.36 23.22
CA ILE A 31 -30.01 -33.17 22.17
C ILE A 31 -30.23 -31.67 22.02
N CYS A 32 -29.57 -31.08 21.03
CA CYS A 32 -29.42 -29.64 20.90
C CYS A 32 -30.70 -28.82 20.60
N ASP A 33 -31.90 -29.39 20.67
CA ASP A 33 -33.17 -28.76 20.28
C ASP A 33 -34.35 -29.02 21.23
N ASN A 34 -34.11 -29.44 22.48
CA ASN A 34 -35.16 -29.88 23.40
C ASN A 34 -35.30 -29.04 24.69
N ALA A 35 -34.47 -28.01 24.87
CA ALA A 35 -34.43 -27.11 26.02
C ALA A 35 -34.16 -27.81 27.37
N ILE A 36 -33.42 -28.92 27.35
CA ILE A 36 -33.02 -29.70 28.52
C ILE A 36 -31.53 -30.01 28.42
N ASP A 37 -30.80 -29.81 29.52
CA ASP A 37 -29.44 -30.29 29.73
C ASP A 37 -29.45 -31.84 29.81
N ASP A 38 -29.12 -32.51 28.70
CA ASP A 38 -29.14 -33.97 28.56
C ASP A 38 -27.82 -34.63 29.01
N ASP A 39 -26.71 -33.90 28.87
CA ASP A 39 -25.36 -34.34 29.20
C ASP A 39 -24.99 -34.14 30.69
N GLY A 40 -25.66 -33.20 31.37
CA GLY A 40 -25.55 -32.87 32.79
C GLY A 40 -24.51 -31.80 33.13
N ASP A 41 -24.11 -30.96 32.18
CA ASP A 41 -23.04 -29.98 32.37
C ASP A 41 -23.47 -28.53 32.58
N THR A 42 -24.78 -28.31 32.72
CA THR A 42 -25.45 -27.03 32.99
C THR A 42 -25.63 -26.11 31.79
N LEU A 43 -25.17 -26.50 30.62
CA LEU A 43 -25.49 -25.85 29.36
C LEU A 43 -26.70 -26.58 28.71
N VAL A 44 -27.40 -25.88 27.81
CA VAL A 44 -28.64 -26.39 27.19
C VAL A 44 -28.64 -26.00 25.72
N ASP A 45 -28.98 -26.94 24.83
CA ASP A 45 -29.13 -26.70 23.40
C ASP A 45 -27.92 -25.94 22.79
N CYS A 46 -28.15 -24.85 22.05
CA CYS A 46 -27.10 -24.05 21.42
C CYS A 46 -26.27 -23.21 22.38
N ASP A 47 -26.66 -23.12 23.65
CA ASP A 47 -25.81 -22.54 24.69
C ASP A 47 -24.69 -23.52 25.10
N ASP A 48 -24.81 -24.81 24.74
CA ASP A 48 -23.77 -25.82 24.89
C ASP A 48 -22.86 -25.88 23.64
N VAL A 49 -21.87 -24.99 23.61
CA VAL A 49 -20.91 -24.94 22.50
C VAL A 49 -19.97 -26.16 22.44
N ASP A 50 -19.80 -26.91 23.53
CA ASP A 50 -18.87 -28.03 23.57
C ASP A 50 -19.48 -29.30 22.95
N ASP A 51 -20.79 -29.52 23.15
CA ASP A 51 -21.51 -30.69 22.63
C ASP A 51 -22.39 -30.38 21.39
N CYS A 52 -22.84 -29.13 21.20
CA CYS A 52 -23.71 -28.72 20.09
C CYS A 52 -23.05 -27.89 18.97
N ALA A 53 -21.73 -27.69 18.99
CA ALA A 53 -20.98 -26.92 17.98
C ALA A 53 -21.22 -27.33 16.51
N THR A 54 -21.64 -28.57 16.24
CA THR A 54 -21.88 -29.06 14.88
C THR A 54 -23.36 -29.31 14.58
N ALA A 55 -24.24 -29.05 15.53
CA ALA A 55 -25.67 -29.21 15.37
C ALA A 55 -26.20 -28.17 14.38
N ALA A 56 -26.91 -28.62 13.35
CA ALA A 56 -27.37 -27.75 12.26
C ALA A 56 -28.31 -26.63 12.71
N ASN A 57 -28.99 -26.80 13.84
CA ASN A 57 -29.87 -25.79 14.44
C ASN A 57 -29.13 -24.75 15.29
N CYS A 58 -27.85 -24.98 15.57
CA CYS A 58 -26.97 -24.08 16.33
C CYS A 58 -25.89 -23.43 15.45
N GLN A 59 -25.89 -23.70 14.14
CA GLN A 59 -25.07 -22.94 13.20
C GLN A 59 -25.78 -21.60 12.93
N THR A 60 -25.11 -20.49 13.23
CA THR A 60 -25.49 -19.21 12.63
C THR A 60 -25.21 -19.28 11.12
N PRO A 61 -25.99 -18.57 10.29
CA PRO A 61 -25.65 -18.39 8.88
C PRO A 61 -24.21 -17.87 8.73
N VAL A 62 -23.56 -18.15 7.60
CA VAL A 62 -22.22 -17.58 7.34
C VAL A 62 -22.37 -16.12 6.94
N GLU A 63 -21.57 -15.24 7.54
CA GLU A 63 -21.50 -13.82 7.17
C GLU A 63 -20.95 -13.63 5.74
N ILE A 64 -21.58 -12.75 4.94
CA ILE A 64 -21.05 -12.28 3.65
C ILE A 64 -20.38 -10.93 3.90
N CYS A 65 -19.06 -10.96 4.05
CA CYS A 65 -18.25 -9.84 4.53
C CYS A 65 -18.15 -8.59 3.62
N ASP A 66 -18.95 -8.48 2.55
CA ASP A 66 -18.88 -7.40 1.56
C ASP A 66 -20.24 -6.90 1.04
N ASP A 67 -21.34 -7.24 1.71
CA ASP A 67 -22.70 -6.96 1.23
C ASP A 67 -23.49 -5.93 2.08
N THR A 68 -22.90 -5.41 3.16
CA THR A 68 -23.46 -4.41 4.08
C THR A 68 -24.64 -4.87 4.92
N ILE A 69 -24.85 -6.18 5.06
CA ILE A 69 -25.95 -6.78 5.80
C ILE A 69 -25.39 -7.79 6.80
N ASP A 70 -25.83 -7.68 8.05
CA ASP A 70 -25.71 -8.72 9.08
C ASP A 70 -26.46 -9.98 8.62
N ASN A 71 -25.74 -10.97 8.10
CA ASN A 71 -26.30 -12.21 7.58
C ASN A 71 -26.41 -13.30 8.63
N ASP A 72 -25.58 -13.27 9.67
CA ASP A 72 -25.53 -14.28 10.72
C ASP A 72 -26.40 -13.96 11.95
N GLY A 73 -26.79 -12.69 12.11
CA GLY A 73 -27.69 -12.15 13.12
C GLY A 73 -27.01 -11.68 14.41
N ASP A 74 -25.69 -11.51 14.43
CA ASP A 74 -24.93 -11.18 15.64
C ASP A 74 -24.80 -9.67 15.93
N THR A 75 -25.38 -8.83 15.05
CA THR A 75 -25.39 -7.35 15.04
C THR A 75 -24.13 -6.66 14.53
N LEU A 76 -23.12 -7.41 14.13
CA LEU A 76 -21.96 -6.92 13.41
C LEU A 76 -22.24 -7.00 11.90
N ILE A 77 -21.49 -6.22 11.11
CA ILE A 77 -21.67 -6.16 9.66
C ILE A 77 -20.31 -6.15 8.98
N ASP A 78 -20.17 -6.89 7.88
CA ASP A 78 -18.97 -6.90 7.04
C ASP A 78 -17.65 -6.98 7.86
N CYS A 79 -16.72 -6.05 7.65
CA CYS A 79 -15.41 -6.02 8.29
C CYS A 79 -15.41 -5.52 9.74
N ASP A 80 -16.57 -5.13 10.26
CA ASP A 80 -16.74 -4.90 11.69
C ASP A 80 -17.12 -6.20 12.43
N ASP A 81 -17.38 -7.29 11.69
CA ASP A 81 -17.66 -8.64 12.20
C ASP A 81 -16.36 -9.44 12.45
N ASP A 82 -16.28 -10.10 13.61
CA ASP A 82 -15.15 -10.95 13.98
C ASP A 82 -15.08 -12.23 13.12
N ASP A 83 -16.20 -12.70 12.57
CA ASP A 83 -16.26 -13.84 11.64
C ASP A 83 -15.64 -13.50 10.27
N CYS A 84 -15.50 -12.21 9.95
CA CYS A 84 -14.86 -11.69 8.75
C CYS A 84 -13.36 -11.41 8.89
N ALA A 85 -12.74 -11.79 10.01
CA ALA A 85 -11.33 -11.47 10.31
C ALA A 85 -10.32 -11.96 9.25
N ASP A 86 -10.63 -13.06 8.55
CA ASP A 86 -9.79 -13.65 7.50
C ASP A 86 -10.31 -13.36 6.07
N ASP A 87 -11.38 -12.57 5.91
CA ASP A 87 -11.96 -12.28 4.61
C ASP A 87 -11.09 -11.29 3.80
N PRO A 88 -10.75 -11.60 2.52
CA PRO A 88 -10.02 -10.69 1.63
C PRO A 88 -10.62 -9.29 1.46
N ALA A 89 -11.94 -9.13 1.59
CA ALA A 89 -12.62 -7.84 1.55
C ALA A 89 -12.22 -6.93 2.71
N CYS A 90 -11.83 -7.51 3.84
CA CYS A 90 -11.51 -6.81 5.08
C CYS A 90 -10.02 -6.52 5.27
N PHE A 91 -9.17 -7.05 4.38
CA PHE A 91 -7.78 -6.64 4.34
C PHE A 91 -7.59 -5.36 3.51
N ILE A 92 -7.23 -4.27 4.19
CA ILE A 92 -6.66 -3.10 3.51
C ILE A 92 -5.28 -3.50 2.97
N SER A 93 -5.21 -3.84 1.69
CA SER A 93 -3.93 -4.02 1.01
C SER A 93 -3.20 -2.68 0.91
N GLU A 94 -1.98 -2.57 1.43
CA GLU A 94 -1.14 -1.39 1.17
C GLU A 94 -0.96 -1.22 -0.35
N ARG A 95 -1.36 -0.04 -0.86
CA ARG A 95 -1.16 0.34 -2.26
C ARG A 95 -0.15 1.47 -2.32
N PHE A 96 0.85 1.32 -3.18
CA PHE A 96 1.88 2.32 -3.39
C PHE A 96 1.64 3.05 -4.71
N LEU A 97 1.84 4.36 -4.71
CA LEU A 97 1.88 5.23 -5.88
C LEU A 97 3.11 6.13 -5.76
N THR A 98 3.90 6.22 -6.83
CA THR A 98 5.05 7.14 -6.87
C THR A 98 4.68 8.43 -7.61
N VAL A 99 4.80 9.58 -6.96
CA VAL A 99 4.68 10.89 -7.64
C VAL A 99 6.08 11.40 -7.96
N ILE A 100 6.38 11.55 -9.24
CA ILE A 100 7.63 12.14 -9.73
C ILE A 100 7.30 13.59 -10.10
N GLY A 101 7.93 14.54 -9.42
CA GLY A 101 7.64 15.96 -9.60
C GLY A 101 8.85 16.76 -10.04
N THR A 102 8.65 17.69 -10.98
CA THR A 102 9.54 18.82 -11.22
C THR A 102 8.82 20.15 -10.95
N SER A 103 9.60 21.22 -10.79
CA SER A 103 9.11 22.58 -10.59
C SER A 103 10.18 23.54 -11.05
N ASP A 104 9.79 24.75 -11.45
CA ASP A 104 10.70 25.88 -11.66
C ASP A 104 11.84 25.53 -12.63
N LEU A 105 11.52 24.74 -13.68
CA LEU A 105 12.51 24.31 -14.67
C LEU A 105 13.11 25.51 -15.41
N HIS A 106 12.36 26.60 -15.58
CA HIS A 106 12.77 27.85 -16.22
C HIS A 106 13.57 27.63 -17.52
N SER A 107 13.19 26.60 -18.30
CA SER A 107 13.86 26.17 -19.52
C SER A 107 15.39 26.02 -19.36
N HIS A 108 15.88 25.61 -18.18
CA HIS A 108 17.29 25.30 -17.93
C HIS A 108 17.72 24.06 -18.72
N LEU A 109 17.91 24.25 -20.02
CA LEU A 109 18.34 23.23 -20.95
C LEU A 109 19.73 22.74 -20.56
N MET A 110 20.64 23.68 -20.33
CA MET A 110 21.99 23.42 -19.86
C MET A 110 22.06 23.40 -18.34
N GLY A 111 22.98 22.59 -17.81
CA GLY A 111 23.25 22.57 -16.38
C GLY A 111 23.91 23.87 -15.87
N VAL A 112 23.77 24.11 -14.57
CA VAL A 112 24.36 25.24 -13.85
C VAL A 112 25.78 24.90 -13.43
N GLY A 113 26.75 25.67 -13.93
CA GLY A 113 28.18 25.53 -13.71
C GLY A 113 28.96 26.12 -14.89
N PRO A 114 30.29 26.22 -14.85
CA PRO A 114 31.04 26.62 -16.03
C PRO A 114 30.81 25.58 -17.12
N ALA A 115 30.27 25.99 -18.28
CA ALA A 115 30.09 25.09 -19.42
C ALA A 115 31.42 24.44 -19.88
N ARG A 116 32.56 25.06 -19.53
CA ARG A 116 33.91 24.54 -19.75
C ARG A 116 34.21 23.27 -18.93
N ASP A 117 33.54 23.09 -17.81
CA ASP A 117 33.80 21.96 -16.93
C ASP A 117 32.99 20.73 -17.37
N TYR A 118 31.94 20.90 -18.19
CA TYR A 118 31.13 19.80 -18.73
C TYR A 118 31.96 18.84 -19.59
N SER A 119 31.98 17.57 -19.17
CA SER A 119 32.73 16.51 -19.84
C SER A 119 31.78 15.42 -20.38
N PRO A 120 31.46 15.40 -21.68
CA PRO A 120 30.43 14.52 -22.23
C PRO A 120 30.80 13.03 -22.22
N LEU A 121 32.05 12.67 -21.93
CA LEU A 121 32.59 11.31 -22.06
C LEU A 121 32.98 10.68 -20.72
N VAL A 122 32.86 11.41 -19.61
CA VAL A 122 33.23 10.93 -18.28
C VAL A 122 32.14 11.33 -17.30
N VAL A 123 31.59 10.34 -16.60
CA VAL A 123 30.55 10.57 -15.59
C VAL A 123 31.17 11.16 -14.32
N ASP A 124 30.45 12.10 -13.69
CA ASP A 124 30.79 12.71 -12.40
C ASP A 124 32.17 13.42 -12.32
N GLU A 125 32.73 13.84 -13.46
CA GLU A 125 34.01 14.56 -13.52
C GLU A 125 33.83 16.09 -13.49
N ASP A 126 32.59 16.59 -13.50
CA ASP A 126 32.28 18.01 -13.55
C ASP A 126 31.50 18.52 -12.33
N GLY A 127 31.64 19.81 -12.06
CA GLY A 127 30.85 20.50 -11.04
C GLY A 127 29.49 20.98 -11.54
N THR A 128 29.15 20.72 -12.80
CA THR A 128 27.91 21.18 -13.41
C THR A 128 26.76 20.38 -12.81
N LYS A 129 25.71 21.05 -12.36
CA LYS A 129 24.49 20.43 -11.81
C LYS A 129 23.29 20.74 -12.69
N SER A 130 22.16 20.08 -12.50
CA SER A 130 20.92 20.37 -13.25
C SER A 130 21.06 20.14 -14.78
N GLY A 131 20.12 20.67 -15.57
CA GLY A 131 20.00 20.51 -17.02
C GLY A 131 18.97 19.44 -17.39
N LEU A 132 18.18 19.69 -18.44
CA LEU A 132 17.09 18.79 -18.85
C LEU A 132 17.59 17.37 -19.17
N ALA A 133 18.78 17.22 -19.73
CA ALA A 133 19.36 15.90 -20.00
C ALA A 133 19.61 15.06 -18.73
N ARG A 134 20.01 15.70 -17.62
CA ARG A 134 20.22 15.01 -16.34
C ARG A 134 18.90 14.68 -15.66
N HIS A 135 17.92 15.60 -15.73
CA HIS A 135 16.56 15.31 -15.28
C HIS A 135 15.97 14.13 -16.05
N ALA A 136 16.15 14.08 -17.38
CA ALA A 136 15.72 12.95 -18.20
C ALA A 136 16.31 11.61 -17.71
N ALA A 137 17.62 11.59 -17.39
CA ALA A 137 18.27 10.38 -16.90
C ALA A 137 17.69 9.91 -15.56
N ILE A 138 17.46 10.83 -14.62
CA ILE A 138 16.88 10.53 -13.32
C ILE A 138 15.43 10.05 -13.46
N ILE A 139 14.60 10.78 -14.21
CA ILE A 139 13.19 10.44 -14.45
C ILE A 139 13.08 9.06 -15.08
N LYS A 140 13.87 8.77 -16.13
CA LYS A 140 13.88 7.45 -16.78
C LYS A 140 14.32 6.33 -15.84
N GLY A 141 15.32 6.60 -14.98
CA GLY A 141 15.76 5.66 -13.96
C GLY A 141 14.64 5.31 -12.99
N ILE A 142 13.94 6.34 -12.48
CA ILE A 142 12.81 6.13 -11.55
C ILE A 142 11.66 5.40 -12.26
N LYS A 143 11.25 5.82 -13.47
CA LYS A 143 10.20 5.13 -14.25
C LYS A 143 10.54 3.64 -14.40
N ALA A 144 11.75 3.30 -14.85
CA ALA A 144 12.18 1.92 -15.03
C ALA A 144 12.19 1.12 -13.71
N GLU A 145 12.62 1.73 -12.60
CA GLU A 145 12.58 1.10 -11.28
C GLU A 145 11.14 0.79 -10.84
N LYS A 146 10.21 1.74 -11.02
CA LYS A 146 8.81 1.57 -10.61
C LYS A 146 8.06 0.58 -11.50
N GLU A 147 8.33 0.58 -12.80
CA GLU A 147 7.82 -0.43 -13.73
C GLU A 147 8.30 -1.84 -13.33
N ALA A 148 9.59 -2.00 -13.03
CA ALA A 148 10.15 -3.29 -12.60
C ALA A 148 9.54 -3.79 -11.28
N ALA A 149 9.13 -2.87 -10.40
CA ALA A 149 8.47 -3.18 -9.13
C ALA A 149 6.94 -3.35 -9.25
N GLY A 150 6.34 -3.11 -10.42
CA GLY A 150 4.89 -3.11 -10.58
C GLY A 150 4.17 -2.00 -9.79
N ILE A 151 4.89 -0.92 -9.45
CA ILE A 151 4.36 0.22 -8.69
C ILE A 151 3.91 1.30 -9.69
N PRO A 152 2.63 1.73 -9.66
CA PRO A 152 2.17 2.81 -10.52
C PRO A 152 2.89 4.13 -10.15
N TYR A 153 3.02 5.00 -11.14
CA TYR A 153 3.60 6.32 -10.95
C TYR A 153 2.89 7.38 -11.80
N VAL A 154 3.03 8.64 -11.39
CA VAL A 154 2.64 9.82 -12.19
C VAL A 154 3.81 10.78 -12.27
N LEU A 155 4.02 11.39 -13.43
CA LEU A 155 5.04 12.40 -13.68
C LEU A 155 4.38 13.77 -13.89
N VAL A 156 4.67 14.71 -13.00
CA VAL A 156 4.02 16.02 -12.97
C VAL A 156 5.03 17.16 -12.89
N ASP A 157 4.65 18.33 -13.41
CA ASP A 157 5.36 19.59 -13.22
C ASP A 157 4.45 20.65 -12.60
N SER A 158 4.95 21.42 -11.63
CA SER A 158 4.18 22.47 -10.94
C SER A 158 4.24 23.86 -11.56
N GLY A 159 4.86 24.04 -12.72
CA GLY A 159 4.92 25.30 -13.45
C GLY A 159 6.21 26.09 -13.24
N ASP A 160 6.23 27.33 -13.76
CA ASP A 160 7.45 28.13 -13.91
C ASP A 160 8.48 27.39 -14.77
N SER A 161 7.97 26.86 -15.89
CA SER A 161 8.75 26.07 -16.82
C SER A 161 9.42 26.92 -17.90
N LEU A 162 8.83 28.07 -18.22
CA LEU A 162 9.37 29.05 -19.16
C LEU A 162 10.25 30.11 -18.45
N MET A 163 10.96 30.91 -19.23
CA MET A 163 11.68 32.12 -18.82
C MET A 163 12.85 31.90 -17.84
N GLY A 164 13.93 31.29 -18.30
CA GLY A 164 15.20 31.30 -17.55
C GLY A 164 16.44 31.31 -18.42
N ASP A 165 16.57 30.37 -19.36
CA ASP A 165 17.75 30.30 -20.22
C ASP A 165 17.60 31.17 -21.49
N MET A 166 18.72 31.66 -22.03
CA MET A 166 18.77 32.38 -23.31
C MET A 166 18.21 31.54 -24.46
N VAL A 167 18.36 30.21 -24.39
CA VAL A 167 17.80 29.30 -25.39
C VAL A 167 16.27 29.42 -25.42
N ASP A 168 15.62 29.56 -24.27
CA ASP A 168 14.17 29.80 -24.18
C ASP A 168 13.76 31.06 -24.95
N LEU A 169 14.45 32.17 -24.65
CA LEU A 169 14.20 33.47 -25.26
C LEU A 169 14.37 33.45 -26.79
N LEU A 170 15.34 32.67 -27.28
CA LEU A 170 15.64 32.56 -28.71
C LEU A 170 14.77 31.55 -29.45
N SER A 171 14.07 30.66 -28.73
CA SER A 171 13.27 29.59 -29.33
C SER A 171 11.86 30.01 -29.72
N GLY A 172 11.42 31.21 -29.36
CA GLY A 172 10.15 31.77 -29.80
C GLY A 172 8.96 30.94 -29.30
N ASP A 173 8.22 30.34 -30.24
CA ASP A 173 7.04 29.51 -29.98
C ASP A 173 7.35 28.04 -29.66
N ALA A 174 8.60 27.60 -29.77
CA ALA A 174 9.02 26.22 -29.56
C ALA A 174 10.09 26.07 -28.46
N PRO A 175 9.83 26.49 -27.20
CA PRO A 175 10.83 26.43 -26.16
C PRO A 175 11.17 24.98 -25.78
N PRO A 176 12.44 24.66 -25.46
CA PRO A 176 12.91 23.28 -25.26
C PRO A 176 12.19 22.51 -24.15
N VAL A 177 11.63 23.20 -23.17
CA VAL A 177 10.96 22.57 -22.02
C VAL A 177 9.71 21.78 -22.43
N PHE A 178 8.93 22.25 -23.40
CA PHE A 178 7.75 21.50 -23.88
C PHE A 178 8.14 20.27 -24.69
N HIS A 179 9.25 20.34 -25.45
CA HIS A 179 9.80 19.15 -26.09
C HIS A 179 10.29 18.14 -25.03
N PHE A 180 10.91 18.62 -23.96
CA PHE A 180 11.30 17.77 -22.84
C PHE A 180 10.10 17.08 -22.17
N PHE A 181 9.00 17.81 -21.93
CA PHE A 181 7.78 17.22 -21.37
C PHE A 181 7.18 16.12 -22.26
N GLN A 182 7.16 16.34 -23.57
CA GLN A 182 6.73 15.31 -24.53
C GLN A 182 7.67 14.09 -24.50
N LEU A 183 8.98 14.33 -24.58
CA LEU A 183 9.99 13.26 -24.60
C LEU A 183 9.94 12.40 -23.34
N MET A 184 9.68 13.00 -22.18
CA MET A 184 9.61 12.30 -20.89
C MET A 184 8.22 11.75 -20.57
N GLU A 185 7.22 12.10 -21.37
CA GLU A 185 5.82 11.70 -21.21
C GLU A 185 5.26 12.17 -19.86
N TYR A 186 5.28 13.48 -19.62
CA TYR A 186 4.63 14.07 -18.44
C TYR A 186 3.11 13.87 -18.51
N ASP A 187 2.51 13.48 -17.39
CA ASP A 187 1.06 13.30 -17.25
C ASP A 187 0.34 14.63 -17.09
N THR A 188 0.96 15.59 -16.39
CA THR A 188 0.40 16.93 -16.17
C THR A 188 1.49 17.96 -15.97
N VAL A 189 1.30 19.12 -16.58
CA VAL A 189 2.16 20.30 -16.39
C VAL A 189 1.24 21.45 -16.01
N MET A 190 1.53 22.09 -14.88
CA MET A 190 0.81 23.27 -14.42
C MET A 190 1.45 24.55 -15.00
N LEU A 191 0.71 25.66 -14.96
CA LEU A 191 1.24 26.98 -15.29
C LEU A 191 1.56 27.75 -14.01
N GLY A 192 2.79 28.23 -13.91
CA GLY A 192 3.26 29.15 -12.88
C GLY A 192 3.12 30.61 -13.33
N ASN A 193 3.74 31.53 -12.59
CA ASN A 193 3.76 32.95 -12.91
C ASN A 193 4.62 33.29 -14.13
N HIS A 194 5.81 32.68 -14.27
CA HIS A 194 6.75 32.96 -15.37
C HIS A 194 6.27 32.44 -16.72
N ASP A 195 5.34 31.49 -16.73
CA ASP A 195 4.70 31.01 -17.96
C ASP A 195 3.84 32.09 -18.65
N TRP A 196 3.58 33.22 -17.98
CA TRP A 196 2.81 34.37 -18.49
C TRP A 196 3.66 35.56 -18.94
N ASP A 197 4.99 35.51 -18.81
CA ASP A 197 5.88 36.63 -19.16
C ASP A 197 5.87 36.92 -20.68
N TRP A 198 5.54 35.93 -21.50
CA TRP A 198 5.29 36.08 -22.93
C TRP A 198 3.93 36.73 -23.26
N THR A 199 3.21 37.23 -22.26
CA THR A 199 1.80 37.61 -22.29
C THR A 199 0.86 36.42 -22.49
N PRO A 200 -0.43 36.52 -22.10
CA PRO A 200 -1.38 35.44 -22.33
C PRO A 200 -1.50 34.99 -23.79
N ALA A 201 -1.30 35.90 -24.75
CA ALA A 201 -1.32 35.56 -26.17
C ALA A 201 -0.07 34.76 -26.59
N GLY A 202 1.11 35.11 -26.08
CA GLY A 202 2.35 34.38 -26.35
C GLY A 202 2.31 32.99 -25.72
N THR A 203 1.88 32.88 -24.46
CA THR A 203 1.68 31.59 -23.79
C THR A 203 0.73 30.69 -24.56
N ALA A 204 -0.38 31.23 -25.08
CA ALA A 204 -1.31 30.46 -25.90
C ALA A 204 -0.68 29.95 -27.20
N VAL A 205 0.16 30.76 -27.87
CA VAL A 205 0.89 30.32 -29.07
C VAL A 205 1.83 29.16 -28.73
N ILE A 206 2.62 29.30 -27.67
CA ILE A 206 3.59 28.28 -27.23
C ILE A 206 2.88 26.96 -26.88
N ILE A 207 1.82 27.01 -26.08
CA ILE A 207 1.06 25.79 -25.70
C ILE A 207 0.45 25.13 -26.93
N ASN A 208 -0.12 25.91 -27.87
CA ASN A 208 -0.69 25.35 -29.09
C ASN A 208 0.38 24.68 -29.97
N ALA A 209 1.58 25.28 -30.10
CA ALA A 209 2.70 24.68 -30.82
C ALA A 209 3.10 23.32 -30.19
N ALA A 210 3.27 23.31 -28.86
CA ALA A 210 3.55 22.09 -28.10
C ALA A 210 2.48 21.00 -28.27
N MET A 211 1.19 21.35 -28.37
CA MET A 211 0.14 20.36 -28.62
C MET A 211 0.21 19.77 -30.05
N THR A 212 0.78 20.50 -31.00
CA THR A 212 0.90 20.06 -32.40
C THR A 212 2.22 19.35 -32.73
N GLY A 213 3.13 19.24 -31.77
CA GLY A 213 4.43 18.57 -31.96
C GLY A 213 5.40 19.36 -32.86
N VAL A 214 5.24 20.68 -32.92
CA VAL A 214 6.12 21.61 -33.65
C VAL A 214 6.94 22.42 -32.66
#